data_AF-A0A955TAL2-F1
#
_entry.id   AF-A0A955TAL2-F1
#
_cell.length_a   1.000
_cell.length_b   1.000
_cell.length_c   1.000
_cell.angle_alpha   90.00
_cell.angle_beta   90.00
_cell.angle_gamma   90.00
#
_symmetry.space_group_name_H-M   'P 1'
#
loop_
_entity.id
_entity.type
_entity.pdbx_description
1 polymer ?
#
loop_
_entity_poly.entity_id
_entity_poly.type
_entity_poly.pdbx_seq_one_letter_code
_entity_poly.pdbx_strand_id
1 'polypeptide(L)' 'MEVFRVAREAYKTDLSGTGARINGGRWNSPGKAVLYTSENRSLAILETLVHITSRTVTS' A
#
# COMPACT_ATOMS: atom_id res chain seq x y z
N MET A 1 -2.32 -9.17 -18.24
CA MET A 1 -1.41 -8.58 -17.23
C MET A 1 -2.05 -8.80 -15.87
N GLU A 2 -1.36 -9.46 -14.94
CA GLU A 2 -1.84 -9.73 -13.58
C GLU A 2 -0.97 -8.95 -12.59
N VAL A 3 -1.59 -8.30 -11.62
CA VAL A 3 -0.91 -7.53 -10.58
C VAL A 3 -1.50 -7.86 -9.22
N PHE A 4 -0.67 -7.71 -8.19
CA PHE A 4 -0.99 -8.08 -6.82
C PHE A 4 -0.88 -6.89 -5.89
N ARG A 5 -1.77 -6.87 -4.90
CA ARG A 5 -1.76 -5.91 -3.80
C ARG A 5 -1.95 -6.66 -2.49
N VAL A 6 -1.18 -6.28 -1.49
CA VAL A 6 -1.42 -6.69 -0.10
C VAL A 6 -2.16 -5.55 0.60
N ALA A 7 -3.31 -5.86 1.18
CA ALA A 7 -4.13 -4.91 1.94
C ALA A 7 -4.73 -5.62 3.16
N ARG A 8 -5.13 -4.85 4.18
CA ARG A 8 -5.92 -5.39 5.29
C ARG A 8 -7.26 -5.89 4.76
N GLU A 9 -7.78 -6.94 5.36
CA GLU A 9 -9.01 -7.60 4.91
C GLU A 9 -10.20 -6.65 4.75
N ALA A 10 -10.35 -5.69 5.68
CA ALA A 10 -11.39 -4.66 5.63
C ALA A 10 -11.38 -3.81 4.34
N TYR A 11 -10.25 -3.75 3.65
CA TYR A 11 -10.07 -2.97 2.42
C TYR A 11 -9.78 -3.84 1.20
N LYS A 12 -10.05 -5.16 1.27
CA LYS A 12 -9.71 -6.08 0.16
C LYS A 12 -10.35 -5.70 -1.17
N THR A 13 -11.57 -5.16 -1.13
CA THR A 13 -12.34 -4.72 -2.32
C THR A 13 -12.19 -3.22 -2.61
N ASP A 14 -11.57 -2.44 -1.72
CA ASP A 14 -11.39 -1.02 -1.96
C ASP A 14 -10.36 -0.80 -3.06
N LEU A 15 -10.79 -0.28 -4.21
CA LEU A 15 -9.92 0.11 -5.32
C LEU A 15 -9.87 1.64 -5.51
N SER A 16 -10.44 2.41 -4.58
CA SER A 16 -10.49 3.87 -4.69
C SER A 16 -9.14 4.56 -4.47
N GLY A 17 -8.18 3.87 -3.85
CA GLY A 17 -6.89 4.47 -3.48
C GLY A 17 -6.99 5.46 -2.31
N THR A 18 -8.07 5.39 -1.51
CA THR A 18 -8.33 6.33 -0.41
C THR A 18 -7.22 6.33 0.65
N GLY A 19 -6.66 5.16 0.99
CA GLY A 19 -5.56 5.07 1.95
C GLY A 19 -4.32 5.87 1.53
N ALA A 20 -3.92 5.75 0.26
CA ALA A 20 -2.82 6.52 -0.32
C ALA A 20 -3.17 8.01 -0.45
N ARG A 21 -4.42 8.34 -0.77
CA ARG A 21 -4.90 9.73 -0.81
C ARG A 21 -4.76 10.43 0.54
N ILE A 22 -5.10 9.76 1.64
CA ILE A 22 -5.06 10.35 2.98
C ILE A 22 -3.63 10.49 3.48
N ASN A 23 -2.82 9.44 3.35
CA ASN A 23 -1.50 9.37 3.98
C ASN A 23 -0.35 9.85 3.07
N GLY A 24 -0.57 9.89 1.75
CA GLY A 24 0.53 9.96 0.79
C GLY A 24 1.38 8.68 0.78
N GLY A 25 2.39 8.67 -0.08
CA GLY A 25 3.33 7.57 -0.24
C GLY A 25 4.54 8.00 -1.05
N ARG A 26 5.45 7.07 -1.35
CA ARG A 26 6.68 7.36 -2.11
C ARG A 26 6.41 8.04 -3.46
N TRP A 27 5.29 7.72 -4.08
CA TRP A 27 4.94 8.12 -5.45
C TRP A 27 3.72 9.05 -5.51
N ASN A 28 3.09 9.39 -4.38
CA ASN A 28 1.94 10.29 -4.36
C ASN A 28 1.97 11.20 -3.12
N SER A 29 1.71 12.49 -3.33
CA SER A 29 1.44 13.41 -2.23
C SER A 29 0.03 13.19 -1.69
N PRO A 30 -0.23 13.54 -0.40
CA PRO A 30 -1.59 13.56 0.13
C PRO A 30 -2.55 14.36 -0.76
N GLY A 31 -3.78 13.88 -0.91
CA GLY A 31 -4.80 14.42 -1.81
C GLY A 31 -4.90 13.73 -3.17
N LYS A 32 -3.88 12.97 -3.60
CA LYS A 32 -3.91 12.18 -4.84
C LYS A 32 -4.13 10.70 -4.56
N ALA A 33 -5.20 10.11 -5.10
CA ALA A 33 -5.49 8.69 -4.95
C ALA A 33 -4.65 7.82 -5.89
N VAL A 34 -3.97 6.81 -5.33
CA VAL A 34 -3.14 5.86 -6.07
C VAL A 34 -3.29 4.47 -5.46
N LEU A 35 -3.21 3.44 -6.30
CA LEU A 35 -3.13 2.04 -5.90
C LEU A 35 -1.69 1.53 -6.03
N TYR A 36 -1.13 1.05 -4.92
CA TYR A 36 0.16 0.38 -4.92
C TYR A 36 -0.02 -1.09 -5.26
N THR A 37 0.55 -1.51 -6.37
CA THR A 37 0.51 -2.90 -6.86
C THR A 37 1.90 -3.35 -7.28
N SER A 38 2.10 -4.66 -7.35
CA SER A 38 3.34 -5.29 -7.81
C SER A 38 3.00 -6.42 -8.77
N GLU A 39 3.88 -6.70 -9.73
CA GLU A 39 3.72 -7.83 -10.66
C GLU A 39 3.92 -9.19 -9.97
N ASN A 40 4.63 -9.22 -8.84
CA ASN A 40 4.89 -10.44 -8.07
C ASN A 40 4.28 -10.36 -6.66
N ARG A 41 3.67 -11.47 -6.22
CA ARG A 41 3.09 -11.61 -4.86
C ARG A 41 4.15 -11.44 -3.76
N SER A 42 5.33 -12.05 -3.96
CA SER A 42 6.47 -11.96 -3.05
C SER A 42 6.93 -10.51 -2.84
N LEU A 43 7.03 -9.74 -3.92
CA LEU A 43 7.42 -8.33 -3.86
C LEU A 43 6.33 -7.47 -3.18
N ALA A 44 5.05 -7.74 -3.44
CA ALA A 44 3.95 -7.03 -2.77
C ALA A 44 4.00 -7.22 -1.23
N ILE A 45 4.35 -8.43 -0.77
CA ILE A 45 4.51 -8.74 0.66
C ILE A 45 5.75 -8.03 1.23
N LEU A 46 6.89 -8.12 0.55
CA LEU A 46 8.14 -7.48 1.00
C LEU A 46 7.97 -5.98 1.19
N GLU A 47 7.42 -5.29 0.19
CA GLU A 47 7.14 -3.85 0.26
C GLU A 47 6.23 -3.51 1.44
N THR A 48 5.21 -4.31 1.67
CA THR A 48 4.27 -4.11 2.78
C THR A 48 4.95 -4.29 4.13
N LEU A 49 5.79 -5.31 4.31
CA LEU A 49 6.51 -5.58 5.56
C LEU A 49 7.52 -4.48 5.91
N VAL A 50 8.27 -3.99 4.91
CA VAL A 50 9.24 -2.91 5.10
C VAL A 50 8.54 -1.63 5.55
N HIS A 51 7.44 -1.27 4.87
CA HIS A 51 6.71 -0.03 5.18
C HIS A 51 5.90 -0.09 6.49
N ILE A 52 5.41 -1.27 6.90
CA ILE A 52 4.74 -1.44 8.19
C ILE A 52 5.75 -1.35 9.34
N THR A 53 6.90 -2.03 9.23
CA THR A 53 7.93 -2.06 10.28
C THR A 53 8.51 -0.68 10.54
N SER A 54 8.69 0.12 9.48
CA SER A 54 9.21 1.49 9.60
C SER A 54 8.31 2.43 10.42
N ARG A 55 7.04 2.10 10.66
CA ARG A 55 6.10 2.94 11.43
C ARG A 55 6.07 2.58 12.93
N THR A 56 6.70 1.49 13.36
CA THR A 56 6.55 0.93 14.72
C THR A 56 7.73 1.23 15.67
N VAL A 57 8.75 2.00 15.25
CA VAL A 57 9.84 2.41 16.17
C VAL A 57 9.48 3.74 16.85
N THR A 58 8.50 3.70 17.75
CA THR A 58 8.34 4.69 18.82
C THR A 58 7.61 4.03 19.98
N SER A 59 8.36 3.38 20.86
CA SER A 59 8.17 3.30 22.31
C SER A 59 9.48 2.86 22.93
#